data_AF-A0AAD7GAZ1-F1
#
_entry.id   AF-A0AAD7GAZ1-F1
#
_cell.length_a   1.000
_cell.length_b   1.000
_cell.length_c   1.000
_cell.angle_alpha   90.00
_cell.angle_beta   90.00
_cell.angle_gamma   90.00
#
_symmetry.space_group_name_H-M   'P 1'
#
loop_
_entity.id
_entity.type
_entity.pdbx_description
1 polymer ?
#
loop_
_entity_poly.entity_id
_entity_poly.type
_entity_poly.pdbx_seq_one_letter_code
_entity_poly.pdbx_strand_id
1 'polypeptide(L)'
;PVRRSTRQSVAPQRPYVDPDEVILVYPPGQTGAVNITNGDVTRLAPGEFLNDTLVEFGLKLWLQDLEKENPEVVKRIHVFSSFFYKKLNKKNAQEGYESVRKWTSKFDLFDKKYIIIPINEK
;
A
#
# COMPACT_ATOMS: atom_id res chain seq x y z
N PRO A 1 -56.52 -11.39 -31.99
CA PRO A 1 -55.42 -12.05 -31.24
C PRO A 1 -54.23 -11.08 -31.05
N VAL A 2 -54.12 -10.49 -29.85
CA VAL A 2 -53.10 -9.48 -29.53
C VAL A 2 -51.80 -10.20 -29.12
N ARG A 3 -50.74 -10.02 -29.91
CA ARG A 3 -49.43 -10.64 -29.68
C ARG A 3 -48.70 -9.84 -28.59
N ARG A 4 -48.66 -10.37 -27.37
CA ARG A 4 -47.97 -9.77 -26.21
C ARG A 4 -46.46 -9.81 -26.47
N SER A 5 -45.87 -8.67 -26.80
CA SER A 5 -44.42 -8.51 -26.91
C SER A 5 -43.83 -8.43 -25.50
N THR A 6 -43.11 -9.47 -25.10
CA THR A 6 -42.36 -9.50 -23.85
C THR A 6 -41.12 -8.63 -24.01
N ARG A 7 -41.15 -7.39 -23.50
CA ARG A 7 -39.94 -6.58 -23.33
C ARG A 7 -39.07 -7.26 -22.27
N GLN A 8 -37.99 -7.92 -22.68
CA GLN A 8 -36.93 -8.31 -21.75
C GLN A 8 -36.29 -7.03 -21.23
N SER A 9 -36.46 -6.78 -19.94
CA SER A 9 -35.73 -5.74 -19.21
C SER A 9 -34.27 -6.17 -19.11
N VAL A 10 -33.41 -5.58 -19.93
CA VAL A 10 -31.96 -5.69 -19.76
C VAL A 10 -31.63 -5.00 -18.44
N ALA A 11 -31.19 -5.77 -17.44
CA ALA A 11 -30.69 -5.21 -16.20
C ALA A 11 -29.53 -4.25 -16.53
N PRO A 12 -29.43 -3.07 -15.89
CA PRO A 12 -28.33 -2.15 -16.15
C PRO A 12 -27.02 -2.89 -15.85
N GLN A 13 -26.22 -3.12 -16.90
CA GLN A 13 -24.89 -3.66 -16.72
C GLN A 13 -24.11 -2.63 -15.91
N ARG A 14 -23.60 -3.03 -14.73
CA ARG A 14 -22.66 -2.19 -13.99
C ARG A 14 -21.51 -1.89 -14.95
N PRO A 15 -21.05 -0.63 -15.05
CA PRO A 15 -19.90 -0.32 -15.88
C PRO A 15 -18.75 -1.22 -15.45
N TYR A 16 -18.07 -1.83 -16.44
CA TYR A 16 -16.86 -2.58 -16.20
C TYR A 16 -15.84 -1.62 -15.58
N VAL A 17 -15.40 -1.94 -14.37
CA VAL A 17 -14.35 -1.21 -13.66
C VAL A 17 -13.07 -1.98 -13.89
N ASP A 18 -12.09 -1.36 -14.55
CA ASP A 18 -10.78 -1.96 -14.77
C ASP A 18 -10.05 -2.06 -13.42
N PRO A 19 -9.75 -3.28 -12.91
CA PRO A 19 -9.06 -3.45 -11.63
C PRO A 19 -7.66 -2.83 -11.59
N ASP A 20 -7.01 -2.65 -12.73
CA ASP A 20 -5.63 -2.15 -12.83
C ASP A 20 -5.58 -0.63 -13.06
N GLU A 21 -6.73 0.01 -13.28
CA GLU A 21 -6.81 1.47 -13.41
C GLU A 21 -6.39 2.13 -12.10
N VAL A 22 -5.37 3.00 -12.19
CA VAL A 22 -4.88 3.81 -11.07
C VAL A 22 -5.86 4.95 -10.83
N ILE A 23 -6.44 4.98 -9.64
CA ILE A 23 -7.41 6.01 -9.25
C ILE A 23 -6.82 7.07 -8.31
N LEU A 24 -5.69 6.77 -7.67
CA LEU A 24 -5.00 7.69 -6.77
C LEU A 24 -3.50 7.44 -6.79
N VAL A 25 -2.72 8.51 -6.83
CA VAL A 25 -1.27 8.48 -6.64
C VAL A 25 -0.94 9.29 -5.38
N TYR A 26 -0.26 8.70 -4.42
CA TYR A 26 -0.03 9.33 -3.11
C TYR A 26 1.37 9.10 -2.52
N PRO A 27 2.06 10.15 -2.01
CA PRO A 27 1.70 11.56 -2.13
C PRO A 27 1.82 12.04 -3.59
N PRO A 28 0.99 12.99 -4.03
CA PRO A 28 1.02 13.46 -5.41
C PRO A 28 2.35 14.15 -5.73
N GLY A 29 2.96 13.80 -6.86
CA GLY A 29 4.17 14.45 -7.38
C GLY A 29 5.47 14.16 -6.62
N GLN A 30 5.45 13.23 -5.64
CA GLN A 30 6.64 12.86 -4.88
C GLN A 30 7.27 11.56 -5.38
N THR A 31 8.61 11.50 -5.33
CA THR A 31 9.36 10.28 -5.62
C THR A 31 8.99 9.20 -4.60
N GLY A 32 8.63 8.02 -5.10
CA GLY A 32 8.17 6.92 -4.26
C GLY A 32 6.70 7.04 -3.85
N ALA A 33 5.87 7.77 -4.60
CA ALA A 33 4.42 7.68 -4.45
C ALA A 33 3.91 6.24 -4.66
N VAL A 34 2.86 5.86 -3.93
CA VAL A 34 2.09 4.64 -4.17
C VAL A 34 0.96 4.92 -5.15
N ASN A 35 0.72 3.97 -6.05
CA ASN A 35 -0.43 3.97 -6.95
C ASN A 35 -1.49 3.06 -6.35
N ILE A 36 -2.69 3.60 -6.13
CA ILE A 36 -3.86 2.87 -5.68
C ILE A 36 -4.73 2.60 -6.89
N THR A 37 -5.05 1.34 -7.13
CA THR A 37 -5.94 0.91 -8.22
C THR A 37 -7.36 0.62 -7.74
N ASN A 38 -8.28 0.46 -8.69
CA ASN A 38 -9.63 -0.06 -8.36
C ASN A 38 -9.56 -1.42 -7.64
N GLY A 39 -8.63 -2.29 -8.04
CA GLY A 39 -8.38 -3.56 -7.37
C GLY A 39 -7.98 -3.41 -5.91
N ASP A 40 -7.12 -2.43 -5.59
CA ASP A 40 -6.78 -2.12 -4.20
C ASP A 40 -8.01 -1.68 -3.41
N VAL A 41 -8.87 -0.83 -3.97
CA VAL A 41 -10.09 -0.38 -3.27
C VAL A 41 -10.99 -1.54 -2.89
N THR A 42 -11.10 -2.59 -3.72
CA THR A 42 -11.92 -3.76 -3.37
C THR A 42 -11.43 -4.46 -2.10
N ARG A 43 -10.14 -4.36 -1.75
CA ARG A 43 -9.55 -4.92 -0.52
C ARG A 43 -9.91 -4.14 0.75
N LEU A 44 -10.53 -2.96 0.63
CA LEU A 44 -11.07 -2.21 1.76
C LEU A 44 -12.47 -2.70 2.18
N ALA A 45 -13.08 -3.63 1.44
CA ALA A 45 -14.40 -4.15 1.77
C ALA A 45 -14.39 -4.91 3.10
N PRO A 46 -15.50 -4.92 3.86
CA PRO A 46 -15.59 -5.68 5.10
C PRO A 46 -15.30 -7.17 4.88
N GLY A 47 -14.43 -7.74 5.71
CA GLY A 47 -14.04 -9.15 5.63
C GLY A 47 -12.90 -9.45 4.66
N GLU A 48 -12.40 -8.47 3.92
CA GLU A 48 -11.22 -8.62 3.07
C GLU A 48 -9.93 -8.28 3.83
N PHE A 49 -8.82 -8.88 3.40
CA PHE A 49 -7.49 -8.51 3.87
C PHE A 49 -6.94 -7.34 3.07
N LEU A 50 -6.39 -6.34 3.78
CA LEU A 50 -5.59 -5.29 3.18
C LEU A 50 -4.37 -5.89 2.47
N ASN A 51 -3.98 -5.30 1.35
CA ASN A 51 -2.75 -5.65 0.67
C ASN A 51 -1.60 -4.70 1.04
N ASP A 52 -0.41 -5.04 0.58
CA ASP A 52 0.82 -4.27 0.86
C ASP A 52 0.71 -2.81 0.40
N THR A 53 0.08 -2.56 -0.76
CA THR A 53 -0.13 -1.21 -1.31
C THR A 53 -0.95 -0.33 -0.37
N LEU A 54 -2.07 -0.85 0.16
CA LEU A 54 -2.94 -0.12 1.09
C LEU A 54 -2.27 0.12 2.44
N VAL A 55 -1.48 -0.83 2.94
CA VAL A 55 -0.71 -0.65 4.18
C VAL A 55 0.34 0.45 3.99
N GLU A 56 1.07 0.43 2.87
CA GLU A 56 2.05 1.48 2.55
C GLU A 56 1.38 2.85 2.38
N PHE A 57 0.23 2.90 1.71
CA PHE A 57 -0.57 4.11 1.58
C PHE A 57 -0.96 4.69 2.94
N GLY A 58 -1.55 3.87 3.83
CA GLY A 58 -1.98 4.32 5.15
C GLY A 58 -0.84 4.88 6.00
N LEU A 59 0.32 4.23 5.98
CA LEU A 59 1.51 4.71 6.69
C LEU A 59 2.02 6.05 6.13
N LYS A 60 2.01 6.22 4.80
CA LYS A 60 2.37 7.50 4.17
C LYS A 60 1.38 8.60 4.50
N LEU A 61 0.08 8.28 4.54
CA LEU A 61 -0.96 9.22 4.92
C LEU A 61 -0.71 9.76 6.34
N TRP A 62 -0.54 8.85 7.31
CA TRP A 62 -0.27 9.24 8.70
C TRP A 62 1.05 10.00 8.87
N LEU A 63 2.10 9.60 8.16
CA LEU A 63 3.36 10.35 8.19
C LEU A 63 3.22 11.76 7.63
N GLN A 64 2.47 11.94 6.55
CA GLN A 64 2.22 13.26 5.97
C GLN A 64 1.40 14.15 6.90
N ASP A 65 0.40 13.60 7.59
CA ASP A 65 -0.37 14.36 8.57
C ASP A 65 0.49 14.74 9.78
N LEU A 66 1.31 13.80 10.27
CA LEU A 66 2.28 14.07 11.33
C LEU A 66 3.35 15.08 10.90
N GLU A 67 3.74 15.11 9.62
CA GLU A 67 4.72 16.06 9.11
C GLU A 67 4.19 17.50 9.14
N LYS A 68 2.88 17.69 8.93
CA LYS A 68 2.22 19.00 9.03
C LYS A 68 2.20 19.51 10.47
N GLU A 69 2.02 18.61 11.44
CA GLU A 69 1.94 18.96 12.86
C GLU A 69 3.31 19.07 13.53
N ASN A 70 4.22 18.15 13.23
CA ASN A 70 5.52 18.03 13.88
C ASN A 70 6.59 17.43 12.94
N PRO A 71 7.16 18.22 12.02
CA PRO A 71 8.09 17.74 11.00
C PRO A 71 9.39 17.18 11.60
N GLU A 72 9.82 17.68 12.77
CA GLU A 72 11.03 17.20 13.44
C GLU A 72 10.89 15.77 13.98
N VAL A 73 9.66 15.34 14.30
CA VAL A 73 9.39 13.95 14.70
C VAL A 73 9.47 13.03 13.48
N VAL A 74 8.89 13.44 12.35
CA VAL A 74 8.90 12.63 11.11
C VAL A 74 10.32 12.32 10.64
N LYS A 75 11.25 13.29 10.74
CA LYS A 75 12.67 13.06 10.41
C LYS A 75 13.33 11.94 11.24
N ARG A 76 12.81 11.67 12.44
CA ARG A 76 13.30 10.63 13.36
C ARG A 76 12.58 9.29 13.18
N ILE A 77 11.61 9.21 12.28
CA ILE A 77 10.90 7.97 11.94
C ILE A 77 11.45 7.44 10.61
N HIS A 78 11.63 6.12 10.53
CA HIS A 78 11.84 5.43 9.26
C HIS A 78 10.81 4.33 9.10
N VAL A 79 10.19 4.24 7.93
CA VAL A 79 9.20 3.22 7.59
C VAL A 79 9.74 2.39 6.44
N PHE A 80 9.88 1.09 6.67
CA PHE A 80 10.20 0.14 5.61
C PHE A 80 8.93 -0.30 4.87
N SER A 81 9.06 -0.67 3.59
CA SER A 81 8.01 -1.42 2.90
C SER A 81 7.80 -2.78 3.55
N SER A 82 6.62 -3.37 3.45
CA SER A 82 6.33 -4.73 3.96
C SER A 82 7.25 -5.83 3.39
N PHE A 83 7.85 -5.60 2.21
CA PHE A 83 8.83 -6.49 1.62
C PHE A 83 10.16 -6.58 2.39
N PHE A 84 10.48 -5.62 3.26
CA PHE A 84 11.74 -5.60 4.00
C PHE A 84 11.86 -6.82 4.89
N TYR A 85 10.86 -7.04 5.76
CA TYR A 85 10.88 -8.16 6.68
C TYR A 85 10.86 -9.50 5.93
N LYS A 86 10.06 -9.61 4.87
CA LYS A 86 10.00 -10.80 4.02
C LYS A 86 11.36 -11.17 3.43
N LYS A 87 12.20 -10.19 3.07
CA LYS A 87 13.55 -10.43 2.56
C LYS A 87 14.55 -10.73 3.67
N LEU A 88 14.42 -10.03 4.80
CA LEU A 88 15.30 -10.20 5.96
C LEU A 88 15.10 -11.56 6.64
N ASN A 89 13.84 -12.00 6.80
CA ASN A 89 13.48 -13.21 7.54
C ASN A 89 13.73 -14.48 6.72
N LYS A 90 15.01 -14.86 6.62
CA LYS A 90 15.46 -16.11 6.01
C LYS A 90 16.01 -17.07 7.06
N LYS A 91 16.03 -18.36 6.73
CA LYS A 91 16.62 -19.41 7.60
C LYS A 91 18.08 -19.12 7.94
N ASN A 92 18.85 -18.61 6.98
CA ASN A 92 20.20 -18.12 7.20
C ASN A 92 20.17 -16.61 7.43
N ALA A 93 20.49 -16.19 8.65
CA ALA A 93 20.48 -14.78 9.05
C ALA A 93 21.46 -13.92 8.22
N GLN A 94 22.62 -14.47 7.82
CA GLN A 94 23.61 -13.76 7.03
C GLN A 94 23.08 -13.45 5.62
N GLU A 95 22.47 -14.44 4.97
CA GLU A 95 21.83 -14.25 3.66
C GLU A 95 20.61 -13.31 3.72
N GLY A 96 19.90 -13.32 4.85
CA GLY A 96 18.83 -12.38 5.15
C GLY A 96 19.35 -10.94 5.17
N TYR A 97 20.37 -10.69 5.98
CA TYR A 97 21.03 -9.38 6.09
C TYR A 97 21.59 -8.90 4.76
N GLU A 98 22.32 -9.74 4.02
CA GLU A 98 22.90 -9.39 2.72
C GLU A 98 21.85 -8.93 1.71
N SER A 99 20.65 -9.52 1.76
CA SER A 99 19.54 -9.17 0.86
C SER A 99 18.94 -7.78 1.13
N VAL A 100 19.09 -7.26 2.35
CA VAL A 100 18.57 -5.95 2.75
C VAL A 100 19.65 -4.92 3.06
N ARG A 101 20.94 -5.29 3.09
CA ARG A 101 22.07 -4.40 3.41
C ARG A 101 22.06 -3.06 2.66
N LYS A 102 21.65 -3.06 1.38
CA LYS A 102 21.61 -1.84 0.56
C LYS A 102 20.39 -0.94 0.83
N TRP A 103 19.39 -1.42 1.56
CA TRP A 103 18.16 -0.68 1.82
C TRP A 103 18.39 0.54 2.72
N THR A 104 19.38 0.46 3.61
CA THR A 104 19.82 1.56 4.48
C THR A 104 21.04 2.30 3.93
N SER A 105 21.45 2.06 2.68
CA SER A 105 22.71 2.63 2.15
C SER A 105 22.72 4.15 1.99
N LYS A 106 21.54 4.79 1.98
CA LYS A 106 21.37 6.22 1.72
C LYS A 106 21.08 7.05 2.98
N PHE A 107 20.97 6.42 4.15
CA PHE A 107 20.65 7.10 5.40
C PHE A 107 21.18 6.31 6.59
N ASP A 108 21.48 6.98 7.70
CA ASP A 108 21.78 6.27 8.93
C ASP A 108 20.49 5.80 9.61
N LEU A 109 20.38 4.49 9.82
CA LEU A 109 19.24 3.89 10.51
C LEU A 109 19.30 4.16 12.03
N PHE A 110 20.50 4.28 12.60
CA PHE A 110 20.68 4.48 14.04
C PHE A 110 20.38 5.90 14.51
N ASP A 111 20.34 6.87 13.58
CA ASP A 111 19.85 8.22 13.83
C ASP A 111 18.32 8.28 14.00
N LYS A 112 17.61 7.19 13.69
CA LYS A 112 16.16 7.11 13.78
C LYS A 112 15.75 6.67 15.18
N LYS A 113 14.80 7.41 15.76
CA LYS A 113 14.20 7.07 17.06
C LYS A 113 13.17 5.95 16.93
N TYR A 114 12.45 5.92 15.80
CA TYR A 114 11.42 4.92 15.55
C TYR A 114 11.64 4.29 14.18
N ILE A 115 11.56 2.96 14.15
CA ILE A 115 11.68 2.15 12.94
C ILE A 115 10.40 1.32 12.85
N ILE A 116 9.62 1.55 11.79
CA ILE A 116 8.37 0.84 11.55
C ILE A 116 8.63 -0.19 10.46
N ILE A 117 8.33 -1.45 10.78
CA ILE A 117 8.46 -2.59 9.87
C ILE A 117 7.10 -3.29 9.81
N PRO A 118 6.32 -3.09 8.75
CA PRO A 118 5.09 -3.85 8.54
C PRO A 118 5.43 -5.32 8.32
N ILE A 119 4.76 -6.20 9.06
CA ILE A 119 4.91 -7.66 8.96
C ILE A 119 3.57 -8.24 8.55
N ASN A 120 3.56 -8.99 7.45
CA ASN A 120 2.41 -9.72 6.95
C ASN A 120 2.76 -11.21 6.96
N GLU A 121 2.27 -11.91 7.98
CA GLU A 121 2.48 -13.35 8.18
C GLU A 121 1.16 -14.10 8.04
N LYS A 122 1.25 -15.35 7.58
CA LYS A 122 0.11 -16.25 7.38
C LYS A 122 -0.15 -17.09 8.61
#